data_AF-A0A218ZL82-F1
#
_entry.id   AF-A0A218ZL82-F1
#
_cell.length_a   1.000
_cell.length_b   1.000
_cell.length_c   1.000
_cell.angle_alpha   90.00
_cell.angle_beta   90.00
_cell.angle_gamma   90.00
#
_symmetry.space_group_name_H-M   'P 1'
#
loop_
_entity.id
_entity.type
_entity.pdbx_description
1 polymer ?
#
loop_
_entity_poly.entity_id
_entity_poly.type
_entity_poly.pdbx_seq_one_letter_code
_entity_poly.pdbx_strand_id
1 'polypeptide(L)'
;MTDETDPRTILIHIIESEPGLHFRALQRKTGMAVGQLEYHLYKLEKEDEIMIRKDGRYKRYFLIASSDNTKKILGYHLRNKISRNIIMLLLRKREMSIQALNERMKDREKLDEAIKVLLSDNILIRENDRLFLKNPDSVKEYIRKSRKSFLEELSDSLIDMLDEE
;
A
#
# COMPACT_ATOMS: atom_id res chain seq x y z
N MET A 1 30.35 -7.79 -10.10
CA MET A 1 30.23 -6.36 -9.73
C MET A 1 28.95 -5.86 -10.38
N THR A 2 27.82 -5.96 -9.68
CA THR A 2 26.61 -5.24 -10.10
C THR A 2 26.87 -3.76 -9.85
N ASP A 3 26.80 -2.98 -10.91
CA ASP A 3 26.99 -1.54 -10.88
C ASP A 3 25.93 -0.95 -9.95
N GLU A 4 26.33 -0.34 -8.81
CA GLU A 4 25.41 0.32 -7.87
C GLU A 4 24.63 1.49 -8.52
N THR A 5 24.91 1.79 -9.79
CA THR A 5 24.27 2.82 -10.60
C THR A 5 23.25 2.30 -11.63
N ASP A 6 23.05 0.97 -11.78
CA ASP A 6 22.08 0.45 -12.76
C ASP A 6 20.63 0.88 -12.40
N PRO A 7 19.91 1.55 -13.32
CA PRO A 7 18.52 1.97 -13.10
C PRO A 7 17.59 0.87 -12.61
N ARG A 8 17.75 -0.37 -13.07
CA ARG A 8 16.88 -1.49 -12.64
C ARG A 8 17.22 -1.94 -11.22
N THR A 9 18.50 -2.01 -10.86
CA THR A 9 18.92 -2.29 -9.48
C THR A 9 18.36 -1.25 -8.50
N ILE A 10 18.41 0.04 -8.86
CA ILE A 10 17.83 1.12 -8.04
C ILE A 10 16.30 0.92 -7.90
N LEU A 11 15.61 0.61 -8.99
CA LEU A 11 14.16 0.37 -8.97
C LEU A 11 13.78 -0.82 -8.10
N ILE A 12 14.49 -1.94 -8.23
CA ILE A 12 14.29 -3.14 -7.41
C ILE A 12 14.43 -2.79 -5.94
N HIS A 13 15.50 -2.10 -5.55
CA HIS A 13 15.75 -1.72 -4.16
C HIS A 13 14.65 -0.81 -3.59
N ILE A 14 14.19 0.18 -4.37
CA ILE A 14 13.10 1.08 -3.95
C ILE A 14 11.77 0.33 -3.82
N ILE A 15 11.42 -0.52 -4.79
CA ILE A 15 10.17 -1.29 -4.78
C ILE A 15 10.17 -2.32 -3.64
N GLU A 16 11.32 -2.91 -3.32
CA GLU A 16 11.49 -3.80 -2.16
C GLU A 16 11.23 -3.07 -0.85
N SER A 17 11.86 -1.90 -0.71
CA SER A 17 11.81 -1.10 0.52
C SER A 17 10.45 -0.46 0.73
N GLU A 18 9.76 -0.08 -0.35
CA GLU A 18 8.48 0.59 -0.33
C GLU A 18 7.46 -0.04 -1.31
N PRO A 19 6.96 -1.25 -1.03
CA PRO A 19 6.04 -1.93 -1.93
C PRO A 19 4.78 -1.11 -2.21
N GLY A 20 4.30 -1.17 -3.45
CA GLY A 20 3.08 -0.49 -3.88
C GLY A 20 3.26 0.99 -4.25
N LEU A 21 4.48 1.49 -4.38
CA LEU A 21 4.67 2.84 -4.96
C LEU A 21 3.98 2.94 -6.32
N HIS A 22 3.42 4.11 -6.62
CA HIS A 22 2.91 4.42 -7.95
C HIS A 22 3.99 5.06 -8.82
N PHE A 23 3.77 5.07 -10.14
CA PHE A 23 4.75 5.53 -11.13
C PHE A 23 5.39 6.89 -10.79
N ARG A 24 4.58 7.91 -10.48
CA ARG A 24 5.10 9.25 -10.14
C ARG A 24 5.95 9.30 -8.86
N ALA A 25 5.69 8.43 -7.88
CA ALA A 25 6.50 8.39 -6.68
C ALA A 25 7.85 7.72 -6.95
N LEU A 26 7.87 6.66 -7.78
CA LEU A 26 9.11 6.07 -8.30
C LEU A 26 9.91 7.12 -9.08
N GLN A 27 9.27 7.86 -9.98
CA GLN A 27 9.93 8.92 -10.76
C GLN A 27 10.58 9.99 -9.87
N ARG A 28 9.89 10.48 -8.84
CA ARG A 28 10.45 11.47 -7.91
C ARG A 28 11.65 10.92 -7.14
N LYS A 29 11.60 9.65 -6.72
CA LYS A 29 12.67 9.01 -5.95
C LYS A 29 13.89 8.66 -6.79
N THR A 30 13.70 8.26 -8.04
CA THR A 30 14.80 7.88 -8.92
C THR A 30 15.38 9.05 -9.71
N GLY A 31 14.62 10.15 -9.87
CA GLY A 31 15.00 11.27 -10.74
C GLY A 31 14.99 10.93 -12.24
N MET A 32 14.52 9.74 -12.62
CA MET A 32 14.54 9.28 -14.00
C MET A 32 13.55 10.06 -14.88
N ALA A 33 13.91 10.24 -16.14
CA ALA A 33 12.97 10.71 -17.16
C ALA A 33 11.82 9.72 -17.33
N VAL A 34 10.63 10.20 -17.70
CA VAL A 34 9.41 9.37 -17.81
C VAL A 34 9.63 8.14 -18.71
N GLY A 35 10.13 8.33 -19.94
CA GLY A 35 10.35 7.23 -20.87
C GLY A 35 11.40 6.23 -20.39
N GLN A 36 12.43 6.68 -19.66
CA GLN A 36 13.44 5.81 -19.07
C GLN A 36 12.82 4.94 -17.95
N LEU A 37 12.04 5.55 -17.06
CA LEU A 37 11.35 4.82 -16.00
C LEU A 37 10.34 3.81 -16.56
N GLU A 38 9.55 4.21 -17.56
CA GLU A 38 8.61 3.30 -18.25
C GLU A 38 9.34 2.11 -18.87
N TYR A 39 10.45 2.36 -19.58
CA TYR A 39 11.24 1.31 -20.20
C TYR A 39 11.76 0.30 -19.17
N HIS A 40 12.35 0.76 -18.08
CA HIS A 40 12.90 -0.13 -17.06
C HIS A 40 11.82 -0.89 -16.30
N LEU A 41 10.69 -0.25 -15.95
CA LEU A 41 9.57 -0.95 -15.31
C LEU A 41 8.94 -1.99 -16.24
N TYR A 42 8.80 -1.68 -17.53
CA TYR A 42 8.32 -2.64 -18.52
C TYR A 42 9.27 -3.83 -18.66
N LYS A 43 10.58 -3.60 -18.66
CA LYS A 43 11.59 -4.67 -18.69
C LYS A 43 11.51 -5.55 -17.45
N LEU A 44 11.45 -4.96 -16.26
CA LEU A 44 11.32 -5.68 -15.00
C LEU A 44 10.02 -6.49 -14.92
N GLU A 45 8.90 -5.97 -15.43
CA GLU A 45 7.63 -6.70 -15.50
C GLU A 45 7.73 -7.87 -16.49
N LYS A 46 8.37 -7.67 -17.65
CA LYS A 46 8.61 -8.71 -18.66
C LYS A 46 9.55 -9.82 -18.20
N GLU A 47 10.46 -9.50 -17.30
CA GLU A 47 11.44 -10.42 -16.72
C GLU A 47 10.92 -11.10 -15.43
N ASP A 48 9.63 -10.91 -15.09
CA ASP A 48 8.99 -11.45 -13.87
C ASP A 48 9.70 -11.05 -12.56
N GLU A 49 10.40 -9.90 -12.56
CA GLU A 49 11.02 -9.32 -11.36
C GLU A 49 10.01 -8.52 -10.54
N ILE A 50 9.06 -7.84 -11.21
CA ILE A 50 8.00 -7.07 -10.58
C ILE A 50 6.62 -7.46 -11.09
N MET A 51 5.61 -7.29 -10.23
CA MET A 51 4.19 -7.37 -10.58
C MET A 51 3.53 -6.00 -10.41
N ILE A 52 2.48 -5.77 -11.20
CA ILE A 52 1.68 -4.56 -11.15
C ILE A 52 0.26 -4.89 -10.67
N ARG A 53 -0.23 -4.16 -9.66
CA ARG A 53 -1.65 -4.13 -9.31
C ARG A 53 -2.28 -2.78 -9.68
N LYS A 54 -3.52 -2.81 -10.15
CA LYS A 54 -4.31 -1.58 -10.36
C LYS A 54 -4.91 -1.13 -9.03
N ASP A 55 -4.85 0.16 -8.76
CA ASP A 55 -5.50 0.83 -7.62
C ASP A 55 -6.16 2.10 -8.16
N GLY A 56 -7.43 1.98 -8.55
CA GLY A 56 -8.15 2.98 -9.33
C GLY A 56 -7.44 3.30 -10.65
N ARG A 57 -7.07 4.57 -10.84
CA ARG A 57 -6.33 5.05 -12.03
C ARG A 57 -4.81 4.79 -11.98
N TYR A 58 -4.30 4.29 -10.85
CA TYR A 58 -2.87 4.14 -10.63
C TYR A 58 -2.41 2.69 -10.79
N LYS A 59 -1.19 2.52 -11.29
CA LYS A 59 -0.44 1.26 -11.24
C LYS A 59 0.44 1.28 -9.98
N ARG A 60 0.38 0.20 -9.21
CA ARG A 60 1.15 -0.03 -7.98
C ARG A 60 2.15 -1.17 -8.24
N TYR A 61 3.43 -0.93 -7.96
CA TYR A 61 4.52 -1.86 -8.31
C TYR A 61 5.01 -2.63 -7.08
N PHE A 62 5.26 -3.93 -7.24
CA PHE A 62 5.73 -4.84 -6.18
C PHE A 62 6.78 -5.79 -6.74
N LEU A 63 7.78 -6.18 -5.96
CA LEU A 63 8.66 -7.28 -6.37
C LEU A 63 7.92 -8.61 -6.38
N ILE A 64 8.19 -9.49 -7.34
CA ILE A 64 7.67 -10.86 -7.36
C ILE A 64 8.43 -11.72 -6.35
N ALA A 65 9.75 -11.61 -6.30
CA ALA A 65 10.59 -12.44 -5.44
C ALA A 65 10.67 -11.97 -3.98
N SER A 66 10.03 -10.87 -3.57
CA SER A 66 10.16 -10.44 -2.16
C SER A 66 9.64 -11.52 -1.22
N SER A 67 10.54 -11.97 -0.35
CA SER A 67 10.37 -13.03 0.64
C SER A 67 9.28 -12.71 1.67
N ASP A 68 8.90 -11.43 1.75
CA ASP A 68 7.92 -10.92 2.70
C ASP A 68 6.63 -10.54 1.96
N ASN A 69 5.81 -11.56 1.67
CA ASN A 69 4.50 -11.37 1.05
C ASN A 69 3.59 -10.45 1.89
N THR A 70 3.77 -10.48 3.23
CA THR A 70 3.05 -9.61 4.16
C THR A 70 3.36 -8.13 3.88
N LYS A 71 4.63 -7.76 3.65
CA LYS A 71 5.00 -6.39 3.27
C LYS A 71 4.35 -5.94 1.96
N LYS A 72 4.27 -6.81 0.95
CA LYS A 72 3.60 -6.47 -0.31
C LYS A 72 2.13 -6.16 -0.10
N ILE A 73 1.43 -7.06 0.60
CA ILE A 73 0.01 -6.92 0.90
C ILE A 73 -0.24 -5.67 1.74
N LEU A 74 0.55 -5.43 2.79
CA LEU A 74 0.44 -4.23 3.61
C LEU A 74 0.72 -2.95 2.82
N GLY A 75 1.76 -2.96 1.97
CA GLY A 75 2.08 -1.82 1.10
C GLY A 75 0.99 -1.50 0.09
N TYR A 76 0.29 -2.52 -0.42
CA TYR A 76 -0.90 -2.33 -1.25
C TYR A 76 -2.02 -1.65 -0.45
N HIS A 77 -2.43 -2.25 0.68
CA HIS A 77 -3.59 -1.80 1.45
C HIS A 77 -3.39 -0.45 2.13
N LEU A 78 -2.19 -0.17 2.64
CA LEU A 78 -1.92 1.10 3.32
C LEU A 78 -1.82 2.30 2.36
N ARG A 79 -1.73 2.05 1.05
CA ARG A 79 -1.78 3.11 0.04
C ARG A 79 -3.18 3.33 -0.53
N ASN A 80 -4.09 2.37 -0.37
CA ASN A 80 -5.50 2.55 -0.66
C ASN A 80 -6.19 3.29 0.52
N LYS A 81 -6.83 4.44 0.24
CA LYS A 81 -7.39 5.34 1.29
C LYS A 81 -8.37 4.62 2.21
N ILE A 82 -9.27 3.80 1.67
CA ILE A 82 -10.32 3.13 2.44
C ILE A 82 -9.73 1.99 3.27
N SER A 83 -8.93 1.12 2.65
CA SER A 83 -8.23 0.04 3.37
C SER A 83 -7.34 0.59 4.49
N ARG A 84 -6.58 1.66 4.21
CA ARG A 84 -5.75 2.35 5.20
C ARG A 84 -6.59 2.84 6.37
N ASN A 85 -7.72 3.51 6.12
CA ASN A 85 -8.57 4.04 7.19
C ASN A 85 -9.10 2.93 8.10
N ILE A 86 -9.56 1.81 7.52
CA ILE A 86 -10.01 0.63 8.29
C ILE A 86 -8.87 0.11 9.18
N ILE A 87 -7.68 -0.10 8.60
CA ILE A 87 -6.50 -0.61 9.32
C ILE A 87 -6.13 0.34 10.48
N MET A 88 -6.08 1.65 10.23
CA MET A 88 -5.72 2.65 11.25
C MET A 88 -6.76 2.73 12.38
N LEU A 89 -8.04 2.62 12.05
CA LEU A 89 -9.12 2.56 13.05
C LEU A 89 -8.98 1.33 13.95
N LEU A 90 -8.74 0.16 13.36
CA LEU A 90 -8.57 -1.09 14.10
C LEU A 90 -7.27 -1.14 14.90
N LEU A 91 -6.18 -0.51 14.44
CA LEU A 91 -4.98 -0.32 15.26
C LEU A 91 -5.27 0.47 16.54
N ARG A 92 -6.19 1.44 16.47
CA ARG A 92 -6.56 2.31 17.60
C ARG A 92 -7.59 1.67 18.52
N LYS A 93 -8.61 1.01 17.97
CA LYS A 93 -9.77 0.49 18.70
C LYS A 93 -9.72 -1.01 18.98
N ARG A 94 -8.71 -1.72 18.46
CA ARG A 94 -8.51 -3.19 18.50
C ARG A 94 -9.56 -3.99 17.72
N GLU A 95 -10.82 -3.58 17.80
CA GLU A 95 -11.93 -4.19 17.09
C GLU A 95 -12.99 -3.15 16.70
N MET A 96 -13.77 -3.45 15.66
CA MET A 96 -14.95 -2.67 15.26
C MET A 96 -16.00 -3.57 14.61
N SER A 97 -17.28 -3.26 14.79
CA SER A 97 -18.35 -3.89 14.00
C SER A 97 -18.44 -3.30 12.61
N ILE A 98 -19.01 -4.06 11.66
CA ILE A 98 -19.27 -3.57 10.30
C ILE A 98 -20.25 -2.38 10.34
N GLN A 99 -21.26 -2.42 11.21
CA GLN A 99 -22.17 -1.31 11.47
C GLN A 99 -21.42 -0.03 11.85
N ALA A 100 -20.50 -0.11 12.82
CA ALA A 100 -19.74 1.05 13.29
C ALA A 100 -18.76 1.61 12.24
N LEU A 101 -18.27 0.78 11.31
CA LEU A 101 -17.47 1.23 10.18
C LEU A 101 -18.33 1.95 9.13
N ASN A 102 -19.52 1.41 8.84
CA ASN A 102 -20.49 2.03 7.92
C ASN A 102 -20.99 3.40 8.40
N GLU A 103 -21.12 3.59 9.71
CA GLU A 103 -21.48 4.90 10.29
C GLU A 103 -20.36 5.95 10.16
N ARG A 104 -19.11 5.52 9.95
CA ARG A 104 -17.94 6.39 9.92
C ARG A 104 -17.44 6.71 8.51
N MET A 105 -17.92 6.00 7.49
CA MET A 105 -17.48 6.18 6.12
C MET A 105 -18.67 6.39 5.19
N LYS A 106 -18.61 7.45 4.37
CA LYS A 106 -19.70 7.89 3.49
C LYS A 106 -20.00 6.87 2.36
N ASP A 107 -18.96 6.21 1.84
CA ASP A 107 -19.07 5.29 0.69
C ASP A 107 -19.13 3.82 1.15
N ARG A 108 -20.36 3.31 1.32
CA ARG A 108 -20.62 1.95 1.83
C ARG A 108 -20.17 0.85 0.87
N GLU A 109 -20.37 1.05 -0.43
CA GLU A 109 -20.01 0.05 -1.44
C GLU A 109 -18.50 -0.18 -1.45
N LYS A 110 -17.71 0.89 -1.48
CA LYS A 110 -16.25 0.77 -1.42
C LYS A 110 -15.75 0.25 -0.07
N LEU A 111 -16.45 0.55 1.02
CA LEU A 111 -16.14 -0.02 2.33
C LEU A 111 -16.30 -1.54 2.33
N ASP A 112 -17.44 -2.04 1.84
CA ASP A 112 -17.72 -3.47 1.78
C ASP A 112 -16.73 -4.19 0.86
N GLU A 113 -16.38 -3.58 -0.28
CA GLU A 113 -15.33 -4.10 -1.16
C GLU A 113 -13.97 -4.15 -0.44
N ALA A 114 -13.56 -3.08 0.23
CA ALA A 114 -12.30 -3.03 0.97
C ALA A 114 -12.26 -4.08 2.09
N ILE A 115 -13.33 -4.26 2.85
CA ILE A 115 -13.44 -5.29 3.90
C ILE A 115 -13.26 -6.69 3.29
N LYS A 116 -13.93 -6.99 2.17
CA LYS A 116 -13.81 -8.28 1.48
C LYS A 116 -12.36 -8.56 1.07
N VAL A 117 -11.70 -7.59 0.44
CA VAL A 117 -10.31 -7.75 0.00
C VAL A 117 -9.35 -7.87 1.20
N LEU A 118 -9.56 -7.09 2.27
CA LEU A 118 -8.74 -7.17 3.48
C LEU A 118 -8.89 -8.52 4.22
N LEU A 119 -10.08 -9.12 4.20
CA LEU A 119 -10.32 -10.46 4.71
C LEU A 119 -9.65 -11.53 3.82
N SER A 120 -9.79 -11.44 2.49
CA SER A 120 -9.17 -12.40 1.57
C SER A 120 -7.64 -12.35 1.63
N ASP A 121 -7.08 -11.15 1.78
CA ASP A 121 -5.64 -10.93 1.93
C ASP A 121 -5.14 -11.22 3.36
N ASN A 122 -5.99 -11.77 4.24
CA ASN A 122 -5.65 -12.14 5.62
C ASN A 122 -5.12 -10.99 6.49
N ILE A 123 -5.43 -9.74 6.14
CA ILE A 123 -5.11 -8.57 6.96
C ILE A 123 -6.11 -8.45 8.11
N LEU A 124 -7.38 -8.72 7.81
CA LEU A 124 -8.44 -8.78 8.81
C LEU A 124 -8.83 -10.22 9.11
N ILE A 125 -9.34 -10.42 10.31
CA ILE A 125 -10.14 -11.58 10.70
C ILE A 125 -11.48 -11.10 11.20
N ARG A 126 -12.51 -11.94 11.03
CA ARG A 126 -13.85 -11.68 11.53
C ARG A 126 -14.17 -12.70 12.62
N GLU A 127 -14.56 -12.22 13.79
CA GLU A 127 -15.14 -13.03 14.86
C GLU A 127 -16.53 -12.49 15.16
N ASN A 128 -17.56 -13.31 14.97
CA ASN A 128 -18.97 -12.89 15.02
C ASN A 128 -19.21 -11.70 14.07
N ASP A 129 -19.70 -10.58 14.59
CA ASP A 129 -19.95 -9.35 13.83
C ASP A 129 -18.86 -8.29 13.98
N ARG A 130 -17.66 -8.71 14.41
CA ARG A 130 -16.55 -7.80 14.70
C ARG A 130 -15.32 -8.15 13.89
N LEU A 131 -14.64 -7.12 13.42
CA LEU A 131 -13.41 -7.18 12.64
C LEU A 131 -12.22 -6.86 13.53
N PHE A 132 -11.14 -7.62 13.34
CA PHE A 132 -9.87 -7.45 14.04
C PHE A 132 -8.74 -7.48 13.03
N LEU A 133 -7.62 -6.81 13.33
CA LEU A 133 -6.39 -7.00 12.59
C LEU A 133 -5.77 -8.35 12.98
N LYS A 134 -5.45 -9.19 11.99
CA LYS A 134 -4.88 -10.53 12.23
C LYS A 134 -3.53 -10.45 12.95
N ASN A 135 -2.68 -9.50 12.55
CA ASN A 135 -1.38 -9.28 13.17
C ASN A 135 -1.10 -7.77 13.31
N PRO A 136 -1.61 -7.13 14.39
CA PRO A 136 -1.47 -5.70 14.59
C PRO A 136 -0.01 -5.24 14.69
N ASP A 137 0.88 -6.08 15.21
CA ASP A 137 2.28 -5.69 15.43
C ASP A 137 3.08 -5.68 14.12
N SER A 138 2.85 -6.63 13.21
CA SER A 138 3.41 -6.56 11.85
C SER A 138 2.95 -5.30 11.10
N VAL A 139 1.69 -4.88 11.27
CA VAL A 139 1.19 -3.62 10.68
C VAL A 139 1.94 -2.41 11.27
N LYS A 140 2.08 -2.35 12.60
CA LYS A 140 2.81 -1.25 13.27
C LYS A 140 4.28 -1.21 12.85
N GLU A 141 4.92 -2.37 12.73
CA GLU A 141 6.30 -2.50 12.28
C GLU A 141 6.46 -1.99 10.85
N TYR A 142 5.56 -2.40 9.95
CA TYR A 142 5.54 -1.92 8.57
C TYR A 142 5.42 -0.39 8.50
N ILE A 143 4.46 0.20 9.23
CA ILE A 143 4.25 1.65 9.26
C ILE A 143 5.48 2.38 9.82
N ARG A 144 6.13 1.83 10.87
CA ARG A 144 7.35 2.41 11.44
C ARG A 144 8.51 2.42 10.45
N LYS A 145 8.72 1.31 9.73
CA LYS A 145 9.80 1.19 8.73
C LYS A 145 9.56 2.06 7.49
N SER A 146 8.30 2.23 7.10
CA SER A 146 7.91 2.98 5.89
C SER A 146 7.83 4.51 6.10
N ARG A 147 8.15 5.01 7.31
CA ARG A 147 7.79 6.36 7.81
C ARG A 147 7.99 7.52 6.83
N LYS A 148 9.09 7.62 6.08
CA LYS A 148 9.30 8.81 5.21
C LYS A 148 8.29 8.91 4.06
N SER A 149 8.14 7.85 3.27
CA SER A 149 7.23 7.83 2.11
C SER A 149 5.75 7.73 2.52
N PHE A 150 5.48 6.99 3.60
CA PHE A 150 4.13 6.88 4.14
C PHE A 150 3.65 8.22 4.74
N LEU A 151 4.52 8.99 5.40
CA LEU A 151 4.16 10.30 5.95
C LEU A 151 3.97 11.37 4.86
N GLU A 152 4.73 11.32 3.76
CA GLU A 152 4.54 12.19 2.59
C GLU A 152 3.19 11.94 1.89
N GLU A 153 2.74 10.68 1.76
CA GLU A 153 1.41 10.37 1.19
C GLU A 153 0.27 10.62 2.21
N LEU A 154 0.57 10.52 3.52
CA LEU A 154 -0.36 10.88 4.58
C LEU A 154 -0.53 12.38 4.75
N SER A 155 0.48 13.22 4.50
CA SER A 155 0.30 14.68 4.55
C SER A 155 -0.74 15.13 3.53
N ASP A 156 -0.68 14.58 2.31
CA ASP A 156 -1.66 14.88 1.27
C ASP A 156 -3.07 14.39 1.68
N SER A 157 -3.16 13.20 2.25
CA SER A 157 -4.44 12.65 2.74
C SER A 157 -4.95 13.29 4.03
N LEU A 158 -4.09 13.86 4.87
CA LEU A 158 -4.44 14.62 6.08
C LEU A 158 -4.93 16.01 5.69
N ILE A 159 -4.30 16.64 4.71
CA ILE A 159 -4.76 17.91 4.12
C ILE A 159 -6.16 17.70 3.51
N ASP A 160 -6.36 16.64 2.72
CA ASP A 160 -7.69 16.28 2.20
C ASP A 160 -8.76 16.01 3.28
N MET A 161 -8.36 15.64 4.50
CA MET A 161 -9.28 15.43 5.64
C MET A 161 -9.49 16.69 6.48
N LEU A 162 -8.62 17.70 6.35
CA LEU A 162 -8.75 19.00 7.00
C LEU A 162 -9.48 20.01 6.11
N ASP A 163 -9.52 19.78 4.79
CA ASP A 163 -10.22 20.62 3.82
C ASP A 163 -11.71 20.25 3.63
N GLU A 164 -12.22 19.24 4.35
CA GLU A 164 -13.66 19.00 4.51
C GLU A 164 -14.16 19.67 5.81
N GLU A 165 -14.26 21.01 5.80
CA GLU A 165 -15.14 21.81 6.68
C GLU A 165 -16.27 22.46 5.87
#